data_AF-A0A927MU42-F1
#
_entry.id   AF-A0A927MU42-F1
#
_cell.length_a   1.000
_cell.length_b   1.000
_cell.length_c   1.000
_cell.angle_alpha   90.00
_cell.angle_beta   90.00
_cell.angle_gamma   90.00
#
_symmetry.space_group_name_H-M   'P 1'
#
loop_
_entity.id
_entity.type
_entity.pdbx_description
1 polymer ?
#
loop_
_entity_poly.entity_id
_entity_poly.type
_entity_poly.pdbx_seq_one_letter_code
_entity_poly.pdbx_strand_id
1 'polypeptide(L)'
;MTRRASQNEIARRLGIAPSSVNRWQTGDPKPESVRAFAIEYGRPVPEAFVAAGFMQPEDVEEAPTPGPVPPASLSVEEAVERIWGLTALPEETRRALILDLMEREARGESEAS
;
A
#
# COMPACT_ATOMS: atom_id res chain seq x y z
N MET A 1 24.22 -9.81 18.73
CA MET A 1 24.30 -11.05 17.92
C MET A 1 22.95 -11.26 17.23
N THR A 2 22.84 -11.01 15.93
CA THR A 2 21.59 -11.25 15.18
C THR A 2 21.45 -12.75 14.97
N ARG A 3 20.49 -13.41 15.62
CA ARG A 3 20.24 -14.85 15.44
C ARG A 3 19.70 -15.05 14.02
N ARG A 4 20.50 -15.68 13.13
CA ARG A 4 20.00 -16.14 11.83
C ARG A 4 19.01 -17.29 12.08
N ALA A 5 17.75 -17.10 11.70
CA ALA A 5 16.77 -18.17 11.70
C ALA A 5 17.16 -19.21 10.63
N SER A 6 17.03 -20.49 10.95
CA SER A 6 17.24 -21.55 9.97
C SER A 6 16.09 -21.58 8.94
N GLN A 7 16.32 -22.06 7.71
CA GLN A 7 15.27 -22.18 6.69
C GLN A 7 14.04 -22.96 7.21
N ASN A 8 14.27 -24.02 7.98
CA ASN A 8 13.20 -24.81 8.61
C ASN A 8 12.42 -24.01 9.65
N GLU A 9 13.08 -23.11 10.37
CA GLU A 9 12.41 -22.23 11.32
C GLU A 9 11.53 -21.19 10.61
N ILE A 10 12.03 -20.62 9.52
CA ILE A 10 11.27 -19.69 8.67
C ILE A 10 10.05 -20.39 8.08
N ALA A 11 10.25 -21.57 7.48
CA ALA A 11 9.18 -22.36 6.87
C ALA A 11 8.07 -22.70 7.88
N ARG A 12 8.46 -23.13 9.08
CA ARG A 12 7.53 -23.46 10.16
C ARG A 12 6.75 -22.25 10.65
N ARG A 13 7.40 -21.09 10.84
CA ARG A 13 6.70 -19.86 11.28
C ARG A 13 5.71 -19.36 10.23
N LEU A 14 6.06 -19.49 8.96
CA LEU A 14 5.21 -19.06 7.85
C LEU A 14 4.18 -20.11 7.40
N GLY A 15 4.21 -21.32 7.96
CA GLY A 15 3.32 -22.42 7.57
C GLY A 15 3.51 -22.92 6.13
N ILE A 16 4.73 -22.79 5.58
CA ILE A 16 5.07 -23.21 4.22
C ILE A 16 6.08 -24.36 4.21
N ALA A 17 6.27 -24.99 3.05
CA ALA A 17 7.26 -26.05 2.89
C ALA A 17 8.70 -25.49 2.96
N PRO A 18 9.67 -26.19 3.60
CA PRO A 18 11.07 -25.77 3.60
C PRO A 18 11.69 -25.64 2.20
N SER A 19 11.22 -26.45 1.25
CA SER A 19 11.61 -26.37 -0.16
C SER A 19 11.18 -25.05 -0.81
N SER A 20 10.08 -24.44 -0.36
CA SER A 20 9.64 -23.11 -0.80
C SER A 20 10.63 -22.04 -0.35
N VAL A 21 11.08 -22.08 0.91
CA VAL A 21 12.09 -21.15 1.44
C VAL A 21 13.44 -21.34 0.74
N ASN A 22 13.83 -22.58 0.45
CA ASN A 22 15.06 -22.87 -0.28
C ASN A 22 15.02 -22.26 -1.70
N ARG A 23 13.87 -22.32 -2.38
CA ARG A 23 13.69 -21.73 -3.71
C ARG A 23 13.89 -20.21 -3.72
N TRP A 24 13.64 -19.51 -2.61
CA TRP A 24 13.87 -18.06 -2.50
C TRP A 24 15.35 -17.68 -2.60
N GLN A 25 16.27 -18.60 -2.34
CA GLN A 25 17.70 -18.32 -2.49
C GLN A 25 18.15 -18.28 -3.96
N THR A 26 17.38 -18.89 -4.85
CA THR A 26 17.76 -19.13 -6.25
C THR A 26 16.75 -18.57 -7.25
N GLY A 27 15.66 -17.97 -6.79
CA GLY A 27 14.62 -17.43 -7.65
C GLY A 27 13.61 -16.58 -6.88
N ASP A 28 12.60 -16.08 -7.58
CA ASP A 28 11.69 -15.08 -7.02
C ASP A 28 10.64 -15.71 -6.08
N PRO A 29 10.62 -15.33 -4.79
CA PRO A 29 9.53 -15.68 -3.90
C PRO A 29 8.21 -15.09 -4.41
N LYS A 30 7.07 -15.72 -4.13
CA LYS A 30 5.78 -15.08 -4.44
C LYS A 30 5.57 -13.82 -3.57
N PRO A 31 4.93 -12.76 -4.09
CA PRO A 31 4.67 -11.53 -3.31
C PRO A 31 3.96 -11.79 -1.97
N GLU A 32 3.02 -12.74 -1.93
CA GLU A 32 2.31 -13.09 -0.68
C GLU A 32 3.25 -13.69 0.36
N SER A 33 4.27 -14.43 -0.08
CA SER A 33 5.30 -14.99 0.80
C SER A 33 6.23 -13.92 1.35
N VAL A 34 6.58 -12.92 0.54
CA VAL A 34 7.38 -11.75 0.97
C VAL A 34 6.61 -10.95 2.01
N ARG A 35 5.32 -10.69 1.78
CA ARG A 35 4.45 -10.01 2.74
C ARG A 35 4.33 -10.78 4.05
N ALA A 36 4.08 -12.09 3.99
CA ALA A 36 3.96 -12.94 5.17
C ALA A 36 5.27 -12.97 5.98
N PHE A 37 6.42 -13.09 5.29
CA PHE A 37 7.74 -12.98 5.91
C PHE A 37 7.94 -11.64 6.61
N ALA A 38 7.62 -10.53 5.94
CA ALA A 38 7.77 -9.20 6.50
C ALA A 38 6.97 -9.02 7.79
N ILE A 39 5.70 -9.42 7.79
CA ILE A 39 4.81 -9.31 8.96
C ILE A 39 5.31 -10.19 10.12
N GLU A 40 5.61 -11.47 9.85
CA GLU A 40 6.06 -12.43 10.87
C GLU A 40 7.36 -12.02 11.55
N TYR A 41 8.26 -11.38 10.81
CA TYR A 41 9.56 -10.94 11.32
C TYR A 41 9.60 -9.45 11.70
N GLY A 42 8.45 -8.76 11.70
CA GLY A 42 8.35 -7.35 12.09
C GLY A 42 9.14 -6.40 11.19
N ARG A 43 9.31 -6.75 9.92
CA ARG A 43 9.95 -5.91 8.91
C ARG A 43 8.90 -5.09 8.15
N PRO A 44 9.17 -3.82 7.84
CA PRO A 44 8.31 -3.05 6.95
C PRO A 44 8.10 -3.78 5.63
N VAL A 45 6.84 -3.95 5.23
CA VAL A 45 6.46 -4.65 3.99
C VAL A 45 7.10 -3.99 2.76
N PRO A 46 7.13 -2.65 2.62
CA PRO A 46 7.76 -2.02 1.46
C PRO A 46 9.26 -2.36 1.35
N GLU A 47 10.00 -2.30 2.46
CA GLU A 47 11.43 -2.68 2.49
C GLU A 47 11.65 -4.14 2.05
N ALA A 48 10.77 -5.05 2.48
CA ALA A 48 10.86 -6.45 2.10
C ALA A 48 10.56 -6.66 0.61
N PHE A 49 9.66 -5.88 0.02
CA PHE A 49 9.35 -5.91 -1.41
C PHE A 49 10.50 -5.35 -2.24
N VAL A 50 11.16 -4.28 -1.78
CA VAL A 50 12.40 -3.77 -2.41
C VAL A 50 13.51 -4.82 -2.35
N ALA A 51 13.74 -5.43 -1.17
CA ALA A 51 14.76 -6.46 -1.01
C ALA A 51 14.48 -7.73 -1.84
N ALA A 52 13.21 -8.00 -2.14
CA ALA A 52 12.79 -9.10 -3.01
C ALA A 52 12.74 -8.72 -4.51
N GLY A 53 13.05 -7.47 -4.88
CA GLY A 53 13.07 -7.01 -6.28
C GLY A 53 11.70 -6.70 -6.88
N PHE A 54 10.63 -6.65 -6.06
CA PHE A 54 9.28 -6.30 -6.51
C PHE A 54 9.02 -4.80 -6.62
N MET A 55 9.91 -3.99 -6.05
CA MET A 55 9.74 -2.54 -5.90
C MET A 55 11.12 -1.87 -5.95
N GLN A 56 11.18 -0.65 -6.45
CA GLN A 56 12.39 0.16 -6.38
C GLN A 56 12.43 0.96 -5.07
N PRO A 57 13.62 1.27 -4.52
CA PRO A 57 13.72 2.01 -3.27
C PRO A 57 13.03 3.39 -3.33
N GLU A 58 13.03 4.04 -4.49
CA GLU A 58 12.33 5.32 -4.72
C GLU A 58 10.81 5.23 -4.50
N ASP A 59 10.18 4.08 -4.78
CA ASP A 59 8.73 3.89 -4.57
C ASP A 59 8.35 3.90 -3.07
N VAL A 60 9.31 3.63 -2.18
CA VAL A 60 9.09 3.62 -0.73
C VAL A 60 9.23 5.01 -0.11
N GLU A 61 10.10 5.85 -0.68
CA GLU A 61 10.27 7.23 -0.21
C GLU A 61 9.08 8.12 -0.57
N GLU A 62 8.37 7.79 -1.65
CA GLU A 62 7.13 8.46 -2.07
C GLU A 62 5.87 7.92 -1.37
N ALA A 63 5.99 6.93 -0.48
CA ALA A 63 4.85 6.46 0.29
C ALA A 63 4.28 7.67 1.07
N PRO A 64 3.03 8.10 0.79
CA PRO A 64 2.44 9.22 1.51
C PRO A 64 2.49 8.87 2.99
N THR A 65 3.02 9.78 3.81
CA THR A 65 2.88 9.64 5.26
C THR A 65 1.42 9.33 5.52
N PRO A 66 1.10 8.22 6.23
CA PRO A 66 -0.28 7.83 6.43
C PRO A 66 -0.99 9.05 6.99
N GLY A 67 -1.90 9.61 6.18
CA GLY A 67 -2.72 10.72 6.61
C GLY A 67 -3.45 10.31 7.88
N PRO A 68 -3.94 11.28 8.67
CA PRO A 68 -4.70 10.95 9.88
C PRO A 68 -5.79 9.94 9.52
N VAL A 69 -5.67 8.71 10.06
CA VAL A 69 -6.67 7.67 9.84
C VAL A 69 -7.99 8.21 10.42
N PRO A 70 -9.05 8.33 9.61
CA PRO A 70 -10.33 8.80 10.11
C PRO A 70 -10.82 7.85 11.22
N PRO A 71 -11.43 8.36 12.30
CA PRO A 71 -11.97 7.49 13.35
C PRO A 71 -12.95 6.48 12.74
N ALA A 72 -12.91 5.24 13.22
CA ALA A 72 -13.71 4.12 12.71
C ALA A 72 -15.23 4.32 12.76
N SER A 73 -15.68 5.40 13.41
CA SER A 73 -17.09 5.81 13.49
C SER A 73 -17.57 6.66 12.31
N LEU A 74 -16.68 7.12 11.42
CA LEU A 74 -17.07 7.92 10.26
C LEU A 74 -17.53 7.03 9.10
N SER A 75 -18.58 7.47 8.40
CA SER A 75 -18.92 6.91 7.09
C SER A 75 -17.82 7.20 6.06
N VAL A 76 -17.81 6.43 4.96
CA VAL A 76 -16.83 6.59 3.87
C VAL A 76 -16.95 7.98 3.25
N GLU A 77 -18.18 8.46 3.07
CA GLU A 77 -18.46 9.81 2.57
C GLU A 77 -17.89 10.90 3.50
N GLU A 78 -18.10 10.80 4.81
CA GLU A 78 -17.57 11.77 5.79
C GLU A 78 -16.03 11.73 5.89
N ALA A 79 -15.43 10.54 5.75
CA ALA A 79 -13.98 10.39 5.74
C ALA A 79 -13.34 11.07 4.52
N VAL A 80 -13.93 10.89 3.34
CA VAL A 80 -13.53 11.53 2.07
C VAL A 80 -13.58 13.05 2.22
N GLU A 81 -14.69 13.59 2.73
CA GLU A 81 -14.86 15.04 2.90
C GLU A 81 -13.82 15.65 3.85
N ARG A 82 -13.44 14.91 4.90
CA ARG A 82 -12.46 15.37 5.89
C ARG A 82 -11.03 15.30 5.38
N ILE A 83 -10.67 14.23 4.67
CA ILE A 83 -9.33 14.05 4.08
C ILE A 83 -9.05 15.13 3.03
N TRP A 84 -10.04 15.45 2.21
CA TRP A 84 -9.92 16.51 1.20
C TRP A 84 -10.22 17.92 1.72
N GLY A 85 -10.47 18.10 3.02
CA GLY A 85 -10.74 19.42 3.62
C GLY A 85 -12.06 20.07 3.18
N LEU A 86 -12.94 19.33 2.51
CA LEU A 86 -14.21 19.80 1.97
C LEU A 86 -15.22 20.14 3.07
N THR A 87 -15.04 19.61 4.28
CA THR A 87 -15.87 19.93 5.44
C THR A 87 -15.83 21.42 5.84
N ALA A 88 -14.79 22.16 5.44
CA ALA A 88 -14.65 23.59 5.73
C ALA A 88 -15.29 24.50 4.68
N LEU A 89 -15.72 23.94 3.53
CA LEU A 89 -16.36 24.70 2.46
C LEU A 89 -17.89 24.65 2.59
N PRO A 90 -18.59 25.75 2.27
CA PRO A 90 -20.04 25.74 2.10
C PRO A 90 -20.47 24.65 1.12
N GLU A 91 -21.57 23.97 1.40
CA GLU A 91 -22.11 22.84 0.61
C GLU A 91 -22.28 23.21 -0.88
N GLU A 92 -22.67 24.46 -1.16
CA GLU A 92 -22.78 25.03 -2.51
C GLU A 92 -21.45 25.02 -3.26
N THR A 93 -20.37 25.45 -2.61
CA THR A 93 -19.03 25.49 -3.20
C THR A 93 -18.50 24.08 -3.46
N ARG A 94 -18.78 23.13 -2.56
CA ARG A 94 -18.42 21.72 -2.73
C ARG A 94 -19.13 21.10 -3.93
N ARG A 95 -20.44 21.33 -4.06
CA ARG A 95 -21.22 20.88 -5.22
C ARG A 95 -20.71 21.47 -6.53
N ALA A 96 -20.39 22.77 -6.54
CA ALA A 96 -19.86 23.43 -7.72
C ALA A 96 -18.51 22.85 -8.17
N LEU A 97 -17.60 22.56 -7.23
CA LEU A 97 -16.30 21.97 -7.55
C LEU A 97 -16.39 20.53 -8.05
N ILE A 98 -17.30 19.72 -7.50
CA ILE A 98 -17.54 18.34 -7.98
C ILE A 98 -18.08 18.37 -9.41
N LEU A 99 -19.01 19.29 -9.71
CA LEU A 99 -19.56 19.44 -11.05
C LEU A 99 -18.50 19.94 -12.05
N ASP A 100 -17.67 20.93 -11.68
CA ASP A 100 -16.57 21.40 -12.54
C ASP A 100 -15.56 20.29 -12.82
N LEU A 101 -15.18 19.50 -11.81
CA LEU A 101 -14.28 18.37 -11.99
C LEU A 101 -14.88 17.31 -12.93
N MET A 102 -16.16 16.98 -12.77
CA MET A 102 -16.86 16.06 -13.68
C MET A 102 -16.97 16.62 -15.11
N GLU A 103 -17.21 17.92 -15.28
CA GLU A 103 -17.25 18.57 -16.59
C GLU A 103 -15.88 18.70 -17.25
N ARG A 104 -14.80 18.73 -16.46
CA ARG A 104 -13.42 18.72 -16.95
C ARG A 104 -12.97 17.33 -17.36
N GLU A 105 -13.33 16.29 -16.62
CA GLU A 105 -13.14 14.89 -17.04
C GLU A 105 -13.94 14.58 -18.31
N ALA A 106 -15.20 15.04 -18.39
CA ALA A 106 -16.02 14.89 -19.59
C ALA A 106 -15.48 15.66 -20.81
N ARG A 107 -14.73 16.75 -20.60
CA ARG A 107 -14.00 17.46 -21.66
C ARG A 107 -12.63 16.83 -21.97
N GLY A 108 -12.02 16.16 -21.00
CA GLY A 108 -10.67 15.59 -21.07
C GLY A 108 -10.54 14.34 -21.92
N GLU A 109 -11.64 13.68 -22.31
CA GLU A 109 -11.60 12.53 -23.24
C GLU A 109 -11.42 12.94 -24.72
N SER A 110 -11.21 14.22 -25.04
CA SER A 110 -11.16 14.71 -26.43
C SER A 110 -9.84 15.36 -26.87
N GLU A 111 -8.70 15.03 -26.24
CA GLU A 111 -7.37 15.35 -26.80
C GLU A 111 -6.43 14.13 -26.76
N ALA A 112 -6.76 13.15 -27.60
CA ALA A 112 -5.78 12.21 -28.14
C ALA A 112 -6.23 11.78 -29.54
N SER A 113 -5.91 12.60 -30.55
CA SER A 113 -5.82 12.17 -31.94
C SER A 113 -4.79 12.96 -32.73
#